data_AF-A0A7Y2E0U4-F1
#
_entry.id   AF-A0A7Y2E0U4-F1
#
_cell.length_a   1.000
_cell.length_b   1.000
_cell.length_c   1.000
_cell.angle_alpha   90.00
_cell.angle_beta   90.00
_cell.angle_gamma   90.00
#
_symmetry.space_group_name_H-M   'P 1'
#
loop_
_entity.id
_entity.type
_entity.pdbx_description
1 polymer ?
#
loop_
_entity_poly.entity_id
_entity_poly.type
_entity_poly.pdbx_seq_one_letter_code
_entity_poly.pdbx_strand_id
1 'polypeptide(L)'
;MVHFGRDPAELSTAQLRSLITHTDDFLTSLAWVHPRAARSPIRLFLVVGLLFFVMLPTAFSQTVSVGLGSYRTSVPPGEVGPQDFQQQAVQPKVSSGFALPVQSNDYWSSLLYPFFGNPHSTVLYAHPINAQASAEG
;
A
#
# COMPACT_ATOMS: atom_id res chain seq x y z
N MET A 1 -68.28 69.98 30.12
CA MET A 1 -67.65 70.89 31.10
C MET A 1 -66.46 70.15 31.71
N VAL A 2 -65.43 69.91 30.89
CA VAL A 2 -64.14 70.63 30.84
C VAL A 2 -63.35 70.52 32.15
N HIS A 3 -62.34 69.67 32.17
CA HIS A 3 -60.99 70.10 32.56
C HIS A 3 -59.91 69.35 31.78
N PHE A 4 -58.97 70.13 31.27
CA PHE A 4 -57.85 69.79 30.40
C PHE A 4 -56.66 69.17 31.16
N GLY A 5 -55.96 68.24 30.51
CA GLY A 5 -54.52 68.42 30.23
C GLY A 5 -53.49 67.55 30.99
N ARG A 6 -52.58 66.97 30.18
CA ARG A 6 -51.24 66.37 30.44
C ARG A 6 -51.20 64.90 30.92
N ASP A 7 -50.34 64.03 30.42
CA ASP A 7 -49.20 64.12 29.49
C ASP A 7 -49.03 62.79 28.71
N PRO A 8 -48.42 62.80 27.51
CA PRO A 8 -48.07 61.62 26.75
C PRO A 8 -46.56 61.31 26.83
N ALA A 9 -46.17 60.22 27.49
CA ALA A 9 -44.96 59.43 27.18
C ALA A 9 -44.84 58.24 28.15
N GLU A 10 -44.41 57.10 27.59
CA GLU A 10 -43.89 55.90 28.28
C GLU A 10 -44.90 54.98 28.97
N LEU A 11 -44.85 53.65 28.89
CA LEU A 11 -44.14 52.61 28.14
C LEU A 11 -44.76 51.31 28.69
N SER A 12 -44.85 50.22 27.92
CA SER A 12 -44.52 48.88 28.42
C SER A 12 -44.72 47.81 27.35
N THR A 13 -43.66 47.04 27.20
CA THR A 13 -43.38 45.78 26.49
C THR A 13 -44.47 44.69 26.54
N ALA A 14 -45.57 44.91 27.28
CA ALA A 14 -46.69 43.99 27.41
C ALA A 14 -47.56 43.91 26.14
N GLN A 15 -47.67 44.98 25.34
CA GLN A 15 -48.50 44.97 24.13
C GLN A 15 -47.82 44.37 22.88
N LEU A 16 -46.52 44.04 22.94
CA LEU A 16 -45.78 43.39 21.85
C LEU A 16 -45.71 41.85 21.96
N ARG A 17 -46.43 41.21 22.91
CA ARG A 17 -46.28 39.77 23.21
C ARG A 17 -47.49 38.85 23.00
N SER A 18 -48.66 39.32 22.54
CA SER A 18 -49.82 38.42 22.32
C SER A 18 -50.28 38.31 20.86
N LEU A 19 -49.58 38.95 19.93
CA LEU A 19 -49.66 38.61 18.51
C LEU A 19 -48.78 37.37 18.28
N ILE A 20 -49.32 36.34 17.60
CA ILE A 20 -48.74 35.01 17.29
C ILE A 20 -49.33 33.89 18.20
N THR A 21 -50.59 33.49 18.01
CA THR A 21 -50.99 32.27 17.26
C THR A 21 -50.13 31.03 17.50
N HIS A 22 -50.66 30.08 18.28
CA HIS A 22 -50.30 28.65 18.25
C HIS A 22 -51.55 27.90 18.71
N THR A 23 -52.44 27.38 17.83
CA THR A 23 -52.33 26.07 17.16
C THR A 23 -51.55 25.09 18.01
N ASP A 24 -52.21 24.31 18.86
CA ASP A 24 -51.74 22.99 19.34
C ASP A 24 -52.77 22.50 20.36
N ASP A 25 -53.27 21.28 20.17
CA ASP A 25 -53.87 20.37 21.19
C ASP A 25 -54.89 19.39 20.58
N PHE A 26 -54.66 18.92 19.35
CA PHE A 26 -55.36 17.75 18.79
C PHE A 26 -54.45 16.54 18.54
N LEU A 27 -53.21 16.56 19.04
CA LEU A 27 -52.26 15.45 18.89
C LEU A 27 -51.56 15.16 20.22
N THR A 28 -52.31 14.78 21.24
CA THR A 28 -51.76 14.06 22.40
C THR A 28 -51.36 12.64 21.99
N SER A 29 -50.20 12.63 21.34
CA SER A 29 -49.10 11.68 21.45
C SER A 29 -49.48 10.23 21.69
N LEU A 30 -49.48 9.51 20.58
CA LEU A 30 -49.04 8.13 20.40
C LEU A 30 -47.83 7.80 21.29
N ALA A 31 -48.08 7.41 22.54
CA ALA A 31 -47.07 6.87 23.43
C ALA A 31 -46.76 5.41 23.05
N TRP A 32 -45.90 5.21 22.05
CA TRP A 32 -45.17 3.96 21.87
C TRP A 32 -43.69 4.25 21.66
N VAL A 33 -42.99 4.39 22.78
CA VAL A 33 -41.54 4.37 22.87
C VAL A 33 -41.05 2.99 22.42
N HIS A 34 -40.37 2.92 21.28
CA HIS A 34 -39.44 1.84 20.96
C HIS A 34 -38.15 2.42 20.37
N PRO A 35 -37.15 2.79 21.20
CA PRO A 35 -35.82 3.04 20.70
C PRO A 35 -35.14 1.69 20.49
N ARG A 36 -35.43 1.00 19.39
CA ARG A 36 -34.46 0.04 18.88
C ARG A 36 -33.44 0.84 18.10
N ALA A 37 -32.42 1.31 18.82
CA ALA A 37 -31.20 1.82 18.22
C ALA A 37 -30.61 0.73 17.33
N ALA A 38 -30.98 0.73 16.05
CA ALA A 38 -30.45 -0.17 15.05
C ALA A 38 -28.96 0.16 14.90
N ARG A 39 -28.11 -0.67 15.51
CA ARG A 39 -26.66 -0.61 15.33
C ARG A 39 -26.37 -0.85 13.86
N SER A 40 -26.13 0.22 13.11
CA SER A 40 -25.90 0.19 11.67
C SER A 40 -24.68 -0.71 11.37
N PRO A 41 -24.85 -1.81 10.60
CA PRO A 41 -23.73 -2.69 10.25
C PRO A 41 -22.71 -1.97 9.37
N ILE A 42 -23.14 -0.94 8.64
CA ILE A 42 -22.29 -0.12 7.74
C ILE A 42 -21.16 0.56 8.52
N ARG A 43 -21.42 1.03 9.76
CA ARG A 43 -20.38 1.64 10.58
C ARG A 43 -19.29 0.64 10.97
N LEU A 44 -19.67 -0.62 11.26
CA LEU A 44 -18.71 -1.67 11.58
C LEU A 44 -17.88 -2.04 10.34
N PHE A 45 -18.52 -2.19 9.18
CA PHE A 45 -17.81 -2.45 7.92
C PHE A 45 -16.86 -1.33 7.53
N LEU A 46 -17.23 -0.07 7.74
CA LEU A 46 -16.34 1.07 7.48
C LEU A 46 -15.14 1.09 8.43
N VAL A 47 -15.35 0.83 9.73
CA VAL A 47 -14.26 0.79 10.71
C VAL A 47 -13.32 -0.38 10.45
N VAL A 48 -13.85 -1.57 10.16
CA VAL A 48 -13.06 -2.77 9.84
C VAL A 48 -12.32 -2.60 8.51
N GLY A 49 -12.99 -2.05 7.49
CA GLY A 49 -12.36 -1.75 6.20
C GLY A 49 -11.26 -0.71 6.31
N LEU A 50 -11.45 0.33 7.13
CA LEU A 50 -10.43 1.34 7.41
C LEU A 50 -9.25 0.74 8.18
N LEU A 51 -9.51 -0.10 9.19
CA LEU A 51 -8.47 -0.82 9.93
C LEU A 51 -7.66 -1.76 9.02
N PHE A 52 -8.33 -2.46 8.10
CA PHE A 52 -7.69 -3.33 7.12
C PHE A 52 -6.83 -2.51 6.13
N PHE A 53 -7.32 -1.36 5.69
CA PHE A 53 -6.60 -0.45 4.80
C PHE A 53 -5.36 0.17 5.46
N VAL A 54 -5.43 0.53 6.74
CA VAL A 54 -4.27 1.04 7.51
C VAL A 54 -3.22 -0.06 7.74
N MET A 55 -3.63 -1.33 7.77
CA MET A 55 -2.74 -2.49 7.93
C MET A 55 -2.14 -3.00 6.62
N LEU A 56 -2.38 -2.31 5.48
CA LEU A 56 -1.70 -2.65 4.23
C LEU A 56 -0.19 -2.44 4.39
N PRO A 57 0.65 -3.46 4.13
CA PRO A 57 2.09 -3.33 4.23
C PRO A 57 2.58 -2.28 3.22
N THR A 58 3.29 -1.26 3.71
CA THR A 58 4.02 -0.32 2.85
C THR A 58 5.22 -1.04 2.24
N ALA A 59 5.19 -1.27 0.92
CA ALA A 59 6.32 -1.85 0.20
C ALA A 59 7.48 -0.84 0.14
N PHE A 60 8.46 -0.99 1.03
CA PHE A 60 9.71 -0.24 0.95
C PHE A 60 10.68 -0.97 0.03
N SER A 61 10.97 -0.37 -1.13
CA SER A 61 12.10 -0.80 -1.95
C SER A 61 13.38 -0.37 -1.24
N GLN A 62 14.15 -1.32 -0.70
CA GLN A 62 15.44 -1.01 -0.09
C GLN A 62 16.36 -0.39 -1.14
N THR A 63 16.74 0.86 -0.90
CA THR A 63 17.74 1.56 -1.71
C THR A 63 19.00 1.75 -0.88
N VAL A 64 20.15 1.65 -1.55
CA VAL A 64 21.45 1.97 -0.99
C VAL A 64 21.93 3.23 -1.68
N SER A 65 22.12 4.30 -0.91
CA SER A 65 22.60 5.59 -1.41
C SER A 65 24.11 5.58 -1.65
N VAL A 66 24.54 6.15 -2.77
CA VAL A 66 25.95 6.33 -3.13
C VAL A 66 26.11 7.71 -3.76
N GLY A 67 26.76 8.63 -3.05
CA GLY A 67 26.85 10.03 -3.47
C GLY A 67 25.46 10.65 -3.64
N LEU A 68 25.19 11.23 -4.81
CA LEU A 68 23.88 11.79 -5.17
C LEU A 68 22.91 10.75 -5.77
N GLY A 69 23.36 9.51 -5.97
CA GLY A 69 22.57 8.42 -6.57
C GLY A 69 22.18 7.35 -5.56
N SER A 70 21.46 6.34 -6.04
CA SER A 70 21.18 5.12 -5.27
C SER A 70 21.00 3.90 -6.19
N TYR A 71 21.17 2.71 -5.64
CA TYR A 71 20.83 1.44 -6.28
C TYR A 71 19.90 0.61 -5.40
N ARG A 72 19.28 -0.42 -5.97
CA ARG A 72 18.38 -1.34 -5.24
C ARG A 72 19.07 -2.69 -5.05
N THR A 73 18.81 -3.31 -3.91
CA THR A 73 19.25 -4.69 -3.60
C THR A 73 18.17 -5.73 -3.92
N SER A 74 16.93 -5.28 -4.15
CA SER A 74 15.81 -6.11 -4.58
C SER A 74 15.52 -5.92 -6.07
N VAL A 75 15.18 -7.01 -6.76
CA VAL A 75 14.75 -6.99 -8.16
C VAL A 75 13.38 -6.29 -8.26
N PRO A 76 13.23 -5.24 -9.09
CA PRO A 76 11.94 -4.60 -9.34
C PRO A 76 10.91 -5.54 -10.00
N PRO A 77 9.60 -5.32 -9.80
CA PRO A 77 8.57 -6.10 -10.49
C PRO A 77 8.71 -6.00 -12.02
N GLY A 78 8.63 -7.13 -12.71
CA GLY A 78 8.71 -7.21 -14.18
C GLY A 78 10.13 -7.32 -14.75
N GLU A 79 11.16 -7.22 -13.92
CA GLU A 79 12.54 -7.41 -14.35
C GLU A 79 12.91 -8.89 -14.48
N VAL A 80 13.74 -9.19 -15.47
CA VAL A 80 14.20 -10.55 -15.80
C VAL A 80 15.65 -10.70 -15.36
N GLY A 81 15.94 -11.73 -14.57
CA GLY A 81 17.29 -12.04 -14.12
C GLY A 81 18.14 -12.74 -15.19
N PRO A 82 19.33 -13.25 -14.83
CA PRO A 82 20.17 -14.02 -15.74
C PRO A 82 19.42 -15.24 -16.31
N GLN A 83 19.50 -15.40 -17.63
CA GLN A 83 18.90 -16.51 -18.36
C GLN A 83 19.90 -17.21 -19.28
N ASP A 84 19.61 -18.45 -19.64
CA ASP A 84 20.31 -19.16 -20.71
C ASP A 84 19.81 -18.75 -22.10
N PHE A 85 20.34 -19.39 -23.14
CA PHE A 85 19.96 -19.13 -24.53
C PHE A 85 18.48 -19.45 -24.83
N GLN A 86 17.83 -20.27 -24.00
CA GLN A 86 16.44 -20.65 -24.17
C GLN A 86 15.46 -19.80 -23.31
N GLN A 87 15.98 -18.78 -22.60
CA GLN A 87 15.24 -17.88 -21.68
C GLN A 87 14.83 -18.51 -20.34
N GLN A 88 15.49 -19.58 -19.91
CA GLN A 88 15.28 -20.17 -18.58
C GLN A 88 16.18 -19.45 -17.59
N ALA A 89 15.65 -19.17 -16.39
CA ALA A 89 16.45 -18.59 -15.32
C ALA A 89 17.59 -19.53 -14.92
N VAL A 90 18.81 -19.00 -14.86
CA VAL A 90 20.00 -19.77 -14.49
C VAL A 90 20.65 -19.21 -13.22
N GLN A 91 21.21 -20.12 -12.44
CA GLN A 91 22.04 -19.81 -11.29
C GLN A 91 23.43 -20.42 -11.50
N PRO A 92 24.50 -19.76 -11.01
CA PRO A 92 25.84 -20.31 -11.10
C PRO A 92 25.98 -21.57 -10.26
N LYS A 93 26.73 -22.54 -10.79
CA LYS A 93 27.14 -23.74 -10.05
C LYS A 93 28.24 -23.37 -9.06
N VAL A 94 27.89 -23.21 -7.79
CA VAL A 94 28.84 -22.94 -6.71
C VAL A 94 28.72 -23.99 -5.61
N SER A 95 29.78 -24.18 -4.84
CA SER A 95 29.73 -25.03 -3.65
C SER A 95 28.91 -24.36 -2.55
N SER A 96 28.37 -25.14 -1.62
CA SER A 96 27.52 -24.64 -0.53
C SER A 96 28.21 -23.64 0.40
N GLY A 97 29.55 -23.68 0.48
CA GLY A 97 30.34 -22.74 1.29
C GLY A 97 30.79 -21.47 0.55
N PHE A 98 30.48 -21.32 -0.74
CA PHE A 98 30.91 -20.15 -1.50
C PHE A 98 30.04 -18.94 -1.19
N ALA A 99 30.66 -17.86 -0.68
CA ALA A 99 29.96 -16.67 -0.19
C ALA A 99 30.49 -15.36 -0.80
N LEU A 100 31.19 -15.43 -1.93
CA LEU A 100 31.76 -14.28 -2.65
C LEU A 100 30.95 -13.96 -3.91
N PRO A 101 31.13 -12.77 -4.52
CA PRO A 101 30.59 -12.51 -5.85
C PRO A 101 31.11 -13.53 -6.87
N VAL A 102 30.18 -14.15 -7.60
CA VAL A 102 30.52 -15.13 -8.62
C VAL A 102 31.11 -14.41 -9.84
N GLN A 103 32.25 -14.90 -10.33
CA GLN A 103 32.87 -14.36 -11.53
C GLN A 103 32.05 -14.71 -12.78
N SER A 104 32.05 -13.80 -13.75
CA SER A 104 31.35 -13.95 -15.02
C SER A 104 32.21 -13.37 -16.14
N ASN A 105 31.87 -13.64 -17.40
CA ASN A 105 32.53 -13.10 -18.59
C ASN A 105 34.03 -13.46 -18.74
N ASP A 106 34.48 -14.52 -18.07
CA ASP A 106 35.81 -15.08 -18.22
C ASP A 106 35.81 -16.33 -19.13
N TYR A 107 36.97 -16.75 -19.63
CA TYR A 107 37.13 -17.88 -20.56
C TYR A 107 36.60 -19.21 -20.02
N TRP A 108 36.47 -19.32 -18.69
CA TRP A 108 36.02 -20.49 -17.95
C TRP A 108 34.58 -20.37 -17.42
N SER A 109 33.84 -19.31 -17.77
CA SER A 109 32.48 -19.08 -17.25
C SER A 109 31.50 -20.21 -17.54
N SER A 110 31.72 -21.00 -18.62
CA SER A 110 30.83 -22.12 -18.96
C SER A 110 30.87 -23.27 -17.95
N LEU A 111 31.89 -23.33 -17.08
CA LEU A 111 31.88 -24.24 -15.92
C LEU A 111 30.77 -23.88 -14.93
N LEU A 112 30.58 -22.58 -14.70
CA LEU A 112 29.62 -22.07 -13.72
C LEU A 112 28.22 -21.95 -14.32
N TYR A 113 28.12 -21.47 -15.56
CA TYR A 113 26.85 -21.12 -16.20
C TYR A 113 26.57 -22.05 -17.39
N PRO A 114 25.51 -22.89 -17.34
CA PRO A 114 25.16 -23.80 -18.43
C PRO A 114 24.38 -23.10 -19.55
N PHE A 115 24.90 -22.01 -20.11
CA PHE A 115 24.18 -21.10 -21.01
C PHE A 115 23.63 -21.76 -22.29
N PHE A 116 24.25 -22.85 -22.77
CA PHE A 116 23.81 -23.61 -23.95
C PHE A 116 23.30 -25.02 -23.61
N GLY A 117 22.91 -25.26 -22.35
CA GLY A 117 22.35 -26.54 -21.91
C GLY A 117 23.37 -27.67 -21.67
N ASN A 118 24.68 -27.42 -21.79
CA ASN A 118 25.70 -28.38 -21.38
C ASN A 118 25.82 -28.41 -19.83
N PRO A 119 25.61 -29.57 -19.17
CA PRO A 119 25.67 -29.67 -17.71
C PRO A 119 27.08 -29.54 -17.12
N HIS A 120 28.13 -29.62 -17.93
CA HIS A 120 29.53 -29.48 -17.51
C HIS A 120 30.09 -28.15 -18.00
N SER A 121 30.91 -28.16 -19.07
CA SER A 121 31.43 -26.95 -19.72
C SER A 121 31.37 -27.07 -21.24
N THR A 122 31.50 -25.93 -21.92
CA THR A 122 31.96 -25.89 -23.31
C THR A 122 33.48 -26.13 -23.37
N VAL A 123 34.06 -26.15 -24.57
CA VAL A 123 35.51 -26.09 -24.73
C VAL A 123 36.04 -24.81 -24.08
N LEU A 124 37.06 -24.98 -23.22
CA LEU A 124 37.79 -23.95 -22.51
C LEU A 124 39.13 -23.74 -23.22
N TYR A 125 39.43 -22.50 -23.59
CA TYR A 125 40.68 -22.15 -24.29
C TYR A 125 41.71 -21.62 -23.30
N ALA A 126 42.24 -22.52 -22.45
CA ALA A 126 43.17 -22.22 -21.37
C ALA A 126 44.63 -22.38 -21.83
N HIS A 127 45.12 -21.40 -22.60
CA HIS A 127 46.45 -21.48 -23.23
C HIS A 127 47.57 -21.99 -22.30
N PRO A 128 48.37 -22.98 -22.75
CA PRO A 128 48.41 -23.55 -24.11
C PRO A 128 47.41 -24.69 -24.37
N ILE A 129 46.58 -25.06 -23.39
CA ILE A 129 45.72 -26.24 -23.42
C ILE A 129 44.28 -25.86 -23.75
N ASN A 130 43.63 -26.68 -24.57
CA ASN A 130 42.17 -26.67 -24.67
C ASN A 130 41.62 -27.85 -23.87
N ALA A 131 40.63 -27.60 -23.01
CA ALA A 131 40.04 -28.61 -22.15
C ALA A 131 38.51 -28.50 -22.15
N GLN A 132 37.82 -29.57 -21.82
CA GLN A 132 36.37 -29.57 -21.64
C GLN A 132 36.03 -30.52 -20.51
N ALA A 133 35.23 -30.05 -19.55
CA ALA A 133 34.74 -30.90 -18.48
C ALA A 133 33.66 -31.85 -19.00
N SER A 134 33.74 -33.11 -18.60
CA SER A 134 32.77 -34.16 -18.91
C SER A 134 32.32 -34.88 -17.64
N ALA A 135 31.48 -35.91 -17.77
CA ALA A 135 31.12 -36.76 -16.64
C ALA A 135 32.30 -37.65 -16.18
N GLU A 136 33.21 -37.97 -17.11
CA GLU A 136 34.37 -38.83 -16.91
C GLU A 136 35.62 -38.08 -16.45
N GLY A 137 35.61 -36.74 -16.54
CA GLY A 137 36.75 -35.87 -16.29
C GLY A 137 36.85 -34.74 -17.30
#